data_AF-A0AAP8D2F0-F1
#
_entry.id   AF-A0AAP8D2F0-F1
#
_cell.length_a   1.000
_cell.length_b   1.000
_cell.length_c   1.000
_cell.angle_alpha   90.00
_cell.angle_beta   90.00
_cell.angle_gamma   90.00
#
_symmetry.space_group_name_H-M   'P 1'
#
loop_
_entity.id
_entity.type
_entity.pdbx_description
1 polymer ?
#
loop_
_entity_poly.entity_id
_entity_poly.type
_entity_poly.pdbx_seq_one_letter_code
_entity_poly.pdbx_strand_id
1 'polypeptide(L)'
;MSASGLSGGRPEALIALLNALMDRIEAKPFAERSRDISFPLTAKGWPEFFAIAHPGERTFVWRALEAFAAQPGFTLRLDQRRSRRDLDVWERAPTLVVTAQAEALLRNETRREPSAVAGWTAEWREAVPAYFDNAALCERLQLYPITILPRSPKEVLERLTGIPALIGSDLMLHEVASRQFWGLSKVLNGHQESIALLLGMESCPFPNKPVQLLVAARTNNPDAPILFVENAATFESMAAGRLDMAQGFILVFASGYKASARRLRQAGGSSVYLAPGVFEDEPALRRSFLRWLQSDDVVRPVYFWGDLDFAGMGILRELRVTFPNARAWEPGYDPLLSRLLAGESHGPEEAKKSGQADPGVTGCGYADETLLPSLRRFGRFVDQESL
;
A
#
# COMPACT_ATOMS: atom_id res chain seq x y z
N MET A 1 -17.14 -23.90 50.48
CA MET A 1 -17.98 -24.67 49.54
C MET A 1 -17.12 -25.10 48.35
N SER A 2 -17.29 -26.34 47.91
CA SER A 2 -16.31 -27.17 47.21
C SER A 2 -15.93 -26.72 45.80
N ALA A 3 -14.67 -26.99 45.44
CA ALA A 3 -14.02 -26.71 44.17
C ALA A 3 -14.36 -27.74 43.07
N SER A 4 -15.63 -28.10 42.90
CA SER A 4 -16.03 -29.24 42.05
C SER A 4 -17.32 -28.98 41.25
N GLY A 5 -17.44 -27.81 40.61
CA GLY A 5 -18.67 -27.41 39.91
C GLY A 5 -18.52 -26.61 38.62
N LEU A 6 -17.40 -26.69 37.91
CA LEU A 6 -17.22 -26.00 36.62
C LEU A 6 -16.56 -26.91 35.57
N SER A 7 -17.21 -28.02 35.23
CA SER A 7 -17.07 -28.64 33.90
C SER A 7 -18.04 -27.95 32.92
N GLY A 8 -17.88 -26.63 32.75
CA GLY A 8 -18.68 -25.80 31.86
C GLY A 8 -17.78 -25.15 30.82
N GLY A 9 -18.22 -25.09 29.56
CA GLY A 9 -17.47 -24.47 28.47
C GLY A 9 -16.96 -23.07 28.80
N ARG A 10 -15.87 -22.66 28.15
CA ARG A 10 -15.30 -21.33 28.36
C ARG A 10 -16.30 -20.24 27.94
N PRO A 11 -16.27 -19.06 28.58
CA PRO A 11 -17.15 -17.97 28.19
C PRO A 11 -16.89 -17.55 26.74
N GLU A 12 -17.96 -17.23 26.01
CA GLU A 12 -17.88 -16.81 24.59
C GLU A 12 -16.97 -15.60 24.39
N ALA A 13 -17.04 -14.62 25.30
CA ALA A 13 -16.16 -13.46 25.26
C ALA A 13 -14.67 -13.85 25.33
N LEU A 14 -14.30 -14.85 26.14
CA LEU A 14 -12.91 -15.33 26.20
C LEU A 14 -12.52 -16.00 24.88
N ILE A 15 -13.40 -16.81 24.28
CA ILE A 15 -13.15 -17.44 22.98
C ILE A 15 -12.93 -16.39 21.89
N ALA A 16 -13.74 -15.32 21.87
CA ALA A 16 -13.56 -14.20 20.93
C ALA A 16 -12.19 -13.54 21.07
N LEU A 17 -11.72 -13.32 22.30
CA LEU A 17 -10.38 -12.79 22.55
C LEU A 17 -9.28 -13.72 22.01
N LEU A 18 -9.38 -15.03 22.26
CA LEU A 18 -8.38 -15.99 21.77
C LEU A 18 -8.32 -16.01 20.23
N ASN A 19 -9.46 -15.93 19.56
CA ASN A 19 -9.52 -15.82 18.10
C ASN A 19 -8.88 -14.51 17.61
N ALA A 20 -9.15 -13.38 18.24
CA ALA A 20 -8.55 -12.09 17.88
C ALA A 20 -7.01 -12.08 18.06
N LEU A 21 -6.49 -12.78 19.08
CA LEU A 21 -5.05 -12.99 19.25
C LEU A 21 -4.47 -13.83 18.12
N MET A 22 -5.16 -14.92 17.74
CA MET A 22 -4.75 -15.77 16.62
C MET A 22 -4.76 -15.05 15.28
N ASP A 23 -5.78 -14.23 14.99
CA ASP A 23 -5.81 -13.40 13.79
C ASP A 23 -4.60 -12.47 13.71
N ARG A 24 -4.19 -11.92 14.86
CA ARG A 24 -3.02 -11.04 14.94
C ARG A 24 -1.71 -11.82 14.72
N ILE A 25 -1.62 -13.06 15.19
CA ILE A 25 -0.48 -13.95 14.93
C ILE A 25 -0.41 -14.32 13.45
N GLU A 26 -1.54 -14.68 12.83
CA GLU A 26 -1.59 -15.08 11.42
C GLU A 26 -1.32 -13.91 10.47
N ALA A 27 -1.78 -12.70 10.80
CA ALA A 27 -1.49 -11.51 10.02
C ALA A 27 0.00 -11.14 9.98
N LYS A 28 0.75 -11.50 11.03
CA LYS A 28 2.21 -11.33 11.09
C LYS A 28 2.79 -12.36 12.08
N PRO A 29 3.40 -13.46 11.60
CA PRO A 29 3.94 -14.52 12.45
C PRO A 29 5.02 -14.02 13.41
N PHE A 30 5.23 -14.72 14.54
CA PHE A 30 6.25 -14.35 15.51
C PHE A 30 7.67 -14.30 14.93
N ALA A 31 7.98 -15.17 13.96
CA ALA A 31 9.29 -15.19 13.29
C ALA A 31 9.60 -13.87 12.55
N GLU A 32 8.58 -13.10 12.15
CA GLU A 32 8.72 -11.81 11.44
C GLU A 32 8.63 -10.60 12.38
N ARG A 33 8.48 -10.83 13.69
CA ARG A 33 8.31 -9.79 14.69
C ARG A 33 9.61 -9.54 15.44
N SER A 34 9.96 -8.26 15.60
CA SER A 34 11.02 -7.82 16.51
C SER A 34 10.54 -7.68 17.96
N ARG A 35 9.23 -7.79 18.22
CA ARG A 35 8.60 -7.61 19.53
C ARG A 35 7.40 -8.53 19.70
N ASP A 36 7.14 -8.94 20.94
CA ASP A 36 5.96 -9.70 21.34
C ASP A 36 4.64 -8.95 21.02
N ILE A 37 3.56 -9.70 20.96
CA ILE A 37 2.22 -9.12 20.74
C ILE A 37 1.78 -8.47 22.03
N SER A 38 1.57 -7.15 22.01
CA SER A 38 0.85 -6.43 23.06
C SER A 38 -0.58 -6.14 22.60
N PHE A 39 -1.56 -6.64 23.36
CA PHE A 39 -2.98 -6.56 23.03
C PHE A 39 -3.75 -5.81 24.14
N PRO A 40 -4.11 -4.53 23.92
CA PRO A 40 -4.89 -3.75 24.88
C PRO A 40 -6.31 -4.30 25.05
N LEU A 41 -6.70 -4.62 26.27
CA LEU A 41 -8.03 -5.13 26.61
C LEU A 41 -8.98 -3.96 26.87
N THR A 42 -9.47 -3.36 25.79
CA THR A 42 -10.35 -2.16 25.79
C THR A 42 -11.66 -2.47 25.07
N ALA A 43 -12.66 -1.59 25.16
CA ALA A 43 -13.93 -1.76 24.44
C ALA A 43 -13.75 -1.92 22.91
N LYS A 44 -12.65 -1.41 22.33
CA LYS A 44 -12.31 -1.61 20.92
C LYS A 44 -11.58 -2.94 20.67
N GLY A 45 -10.74 -3.38 21.61
CA GLY A 45 -9.90 -4.58 21.46
C GLY A 45 -10.59 -5.87 21.89
N TRP A 46 -11.54 -5.79 22.82
CA TRP A 46 -12.31 -6.93 23.34
C TRP A 46 -13.77 -6.53 23.58
N PRO A 47 -14.50 -6.13 22.52
CA PRO A 47 -15.85 -5.58 22.63
C PRO A 47 -16.83 -6.52 23.33
N GLU A 48 -16.68 -7.83 23.15
CA GLU A 48 -17.56 -8.86 23.74
C GLU A 48 -17.56 -8.80 25.27
N PHE A 49 -16.41 -8.56 25.89
CA PHE A 49 -16.32 -8.41 27.35
C PHE A 49 -17.01 -7.13 27.85
N PHE A 50 -16.83 -6.02 27.12
CA PHE A 50 -17.43 -4.74 27.49
C PHE A 50 -18.93 -4.66 27.20
N ALA A 51 -19.46 -5.55 26.34
CA ALA A 51 -20.89 -5.70 26.09
C ALA A 51 -21.64 -6.45 27.22
N ILE A 52 -20.94 -7.15 28.12
CA ILE A 52 -21.56 -7.90 29.23
C ILE A 52 -22.19 -6.91 30.21
N ALA A 53 -23.53 -6.88 30.29
CA ALA A 53 -24.25 -5.96 31.17
C ALA A 53 -24.22 -6.40 32.65
N HIS A 54 -24.16 -7.70 32.93
CA HIS A 54 -24.26 -8.23 34.29
C HIS A 54 -22.89 -8.26 35.01
N PRO A 55 -22.70 -7.55 36.14
CA PRO A 55 -21.39 -7.46 36.82
C PRO A 55 -20.81 -8.81 37.27
N GLY A 56 -21.66 -9.74 37.71
CA GLY A 56 -21.24 -11.09 38.10
C GLY A 56 -20.71 -11.93 36.93
N GLU A 57 -21.28 -11.76 35.74
CA GLU A 57 -20.83 -12.45 34.53
C GLU A 57 -19.51 -11.86 34.05
N ARG A 58 -19.39 -10.53 34.08
CA ARG A 58 -18.14 -9.82 33.76
C ARG A 58 -17.00 -10.28 34.67
N THR A 59 -17.26 -10.42 35.97
CA THR A 59 -16.29 -10.95 36.94
C THR A 59 -15.90 -12.40 36.63
N PHE A 60 -16.85 -13.23 36.22
CA PHE A 60 -16.59 -14.62 35.83
C PHE A 60 -15.69 -14.71 34.58
N VAL A 61 -16.00 -13.94 33.54
CA VAL A 61 -15.17 -13.88 32.31
C VAL A 61 -13.77 -13.36 32.61
N TRP A 62 -13.66 -12.36 33.46
CA TRP A 62 -12.36 -11.81 33.87
C TRP A 62 -11.50 -12.86 34.60
N ARG A 63 -12.07 -13.61 35.54
CA ARG A 63 -11.37 -14.71 36.23
C ARG A 63 -10.94 -15.82 35.27
N ALA A 64 -11.75 -16.12 34.26
CA ALA A 64 -11.40 -17.08 33.24
C ALA A 64 -10.20 -16.61 32.40
N LEU A 65 -10.13 -15.31 32.07
CA LEU A 65 -8.97 -14.69 31.44
C LEU A 65 -7.72 -14.78 32.34
N GLU A 66 -7.84 -14.46 33.64
CA GLU A 66 -6.70 -14.53 34.58
C GLU A 66 -6.15 -15.95 34.70
N ALA A 67 -7.03 -16.95 34.79
CA ALA A 67 -6.64 -18.35 34.80
C ALA A 67 -5.94 -18.76 33.50
N PHE A 68 -6.39 -18.24 32.35
CA PHE A 68 -5.76 -18.49 31.06
C PHE A 68 -4.41 -17.78 30.94
N ALA A 69 -4.31 -16.53 31.38
CA ALA A 69 -3.10 -15.71 31.32
C ALA A 69 -2.00 -16.17 32.28
N ALA A 70 -2.29 -17.09 33.20
CA ALA A 70 -1.30 -17.76 34.04
C ALA A 70 -0.46 -18.82 33.29
N GLN A 71 -0.85 -19.18 32.05
CA GLN A 71 -0.13 -20.14 31.22
C GLN A 71 1.18 -19.54 30.66
N PRO A 72 2.20 -20.38 30.35
CA PRO A 72 3.45 -19.91 29.75
C PRO A 72 3.22 -19.12 28.45
N GLY A 73 3.98 -18.04 28.27
CA GLY A 73 3.91 -17.17 27.10
C GLY A 73 2.85 -16.06 27.17
N PHE A 74 2.09 -15.96 28.26
CA PHE A 74 1.17 -14.84 28.52
C PHE A 74 1.66 -13.97 29.67
N THR A 75 1.37 -12.67 29.60
CA THR A 75 1.57 -11.75 30.73
C THR A 75 0.49 -10.69 30.72
N LEU A 76 -0.34 -10.66 31.77
CA LEU A 76 -1.33 -9.62 31.97
C LEU A 76 -0.69 -8.43 32.71
N ARG A 77 -0.65 -7.27 32.05
CA ARG A 77 -0.11 -6.02 32.60
C ARG A 77 -1.23 -5.05 32.92
N LEU A 78 -1.18 -4.42 34.09
CA LEU A 78 -2.10 -3.37 34.52
C LEU A 78 -1.35 -2.05 34.66
N ASP A 79 -2.03 -0.92 34.40
CA ASP A 79 -1.44 0.40 34.63
C ASP A 79 -1.38 0.69 36.14
N GLN A 80 -0.18 0.59 36.71
CA GLN A 80 0.07 0.83 38.13
C GLN A 80 -0.30 2.26 38.56
N ARG A 81 -0.34 3.25 37.66
CA ARG A 81 -0.74 4.63 38.01
C ARG A 81 -2.24 4.72 38.33
N ARG A 82 -3.03 3.80 37.78
CA ARG A 82 -4.48 3.71 38.03
C ARG A 82 -4.84 2.82 39.22
N SER A 83 -3.84 2.14 39.81
CA SER A 83 -4.04 1.25 40.97
C SER A 83 -4.54 1.96 42.24
N ARG A 84 -4.29 3.27 42.36
CA ARG A 84 -4.70 4.12 43.50
C ARG A 84 -6.14 4.63 43.41
N ARG A 85 -6.87 4.28 42.35
CA ARG A 85 -8.27 4.64 42.17
C ARG A 85 -9.14 3.41 42.45
N ASP A 86 -10.32 3.68 43.01
CA ASP A 86 -11.37 2.67 43.26
C ASP A 86 -12.05 2.29 41.93
N LEU A 87 -11.24 1.72 41.03
CA LEU A 87 -11.59 1.30 39.69
C LEU A 87 -11.50 -0.22 39.62
N ASP A 88 -12.43 -0.82 38.89
CA ASP A 88 -12.40 -2.24 38.60
C ASP A 88 -11.13 -2.63 37.83
N VAL A 89 -10.72 -3.89 37.91
CA VAL A 89 -9.46 -4.37 37.32
C VAL A 89 -9.41 -4.14 35.80
N TRP A 90 -10.55 -4.27 35.12
CA TRP A 90 -10.68 -4.01 33.68
C TRP A 90 -10.65 -2.51 33.29
N GLU A 91 -10.84 -1.60 34.24
CA GLU A 91 -10.76 -0.14 34.01
C GLU A 91 -9.33 0.41 34.22
N ARG A 92 -8.42 -0.44 34.72
CA ARG A 92 -7.00 -0.13 34.96
C ARG A 92 -6.13 -0.31 33.70
N ALA A 93 -6.72 -0.08 32.52
CA ALA A 93 -6.10 -0.19 31.21
C ALA A 93 -5.27 -1.50 31.02
N PRO A 94 -5.88 -2.68 31.25
CA PRO A 94 -5.20 -3.95 31.10
C PRO A 94 -4.66 -4.19 29.69
N THR A 95 -3.48 -4.80 29.60
CA THR A 95 -2.85 -5.22 28.35
C THR A 95 -2.35 -6.66 28.50
N LEU A 96 -2.77 -7.52 27.58
CA LEU A 96 -2.26 -8.89 27.49
C LEU A 96 -1.06 -8.93 26.55
N VAL A 97 0.09 -9.38 27.05
CA VAL A 97 1.29 -9.62 26.26
C VAL A 97 1.37 -11.11 25.93
N VAL A 98 1.61 -11.43 24.66
CA VAL A 98 1.68 -12.81 24.13
C VAL A 98 3.00 -13.00 23.40
N THR A 99 3.75 -14.03 23.79
CA THR A 99 5.03 -14.42 23.17
C THR A 99 4.88 -15.66 22.29
N ALA A 100 5.93 -16.01 21.54
CA ALA A 100 5.94 -17.19 20.67
C ALA A 100 5.63 -18.50 21.41
N GLN A 101 5.94 -18.59 22.71
CA GLN A 101 5.68 -19.79 23.51
C GLN A 101 4.18 -20.09 23.67
N ALA A 102 3.32 -19.07 23.59
CA ALA A 102 1.88 -19.20 23.74
C ALA A 102 1.17 -19.68 22.46
N GLU A 103 1.84 -19.69 21.30
CA GLU A 103 1.18 -19.95 20.01
C GLU A 103 0.59 -21.36 19.93
N ALA A 104 1.33 -22.39 20.36
CA ALA A 104 0.85 -23.77 20.32
C ALA A 104 -0.41 -23.97 21.17
N LEU A 105 -0.46 -23.32 22.34
CA LEU A 105 -1.64 -23.33 23.19
C LEU A 105 -2.80 -22.59 22.51
N LEU A 106 -2.59 -21.37 22.01
CA LEU A 106 -3.66 -20.62 21.32
C LEU A 106 -4.26 -21.40 20.15
N ARG A 107 -3.43 -22.05 19.33
CA ARG A 107 -3.88 -22.86 18.19
C ARG A 107 -4.76 -24.04 18.61
N ASN A 108 -4.34 -24.76 19.65
CA ASN A 108 -5.13 -25.85 20.22
C ASN A 108 -6.49 -25.33 20.73
N GLU A 109 -6.48 -24.17 21.39
CA GLU A 109 -7.67 -23.61 22.03
C GLU A 109 -8.65 -22.97 21.05
N THR A 110 -8.17 -22.41 19.95
CA THR A 110 -9.01 -21.93 18.85
C THR A 110 -9.31 -23.01 17.82
N ARG A 111 -8.72 -24.20 17.94
CA ARG A 111 -8.72 -25.27 16.91
C ARG A 111 -8.31 -24.77 15.53
N ARG A 112 -7.32 -23.87 15.47
CA ARG A 112 -6.79 -23.29 14.23
C ARG A 112 -5.43 -23.91 13.94
N GLU A 113 -5.40 -24.80 12.95
CA GLU A 113 -4.17 -25.39 12.40
C GLU A 113 -3.19 -24.30 11.92
N PRO A 114 -1.87 -24.60 11.80
CA PRO A 114 -0.93 -23.71 11.14
C PRO A 114 -1.49 -23.27 9.79
N SER A 115 -1.38 -21.98 9.46
CA SER A 115 -1.92 -21.49 8.19
C SER A 115 -1.32 -22.30 7.04
N ALA A 116 -2.13 -22.66 6.04
CA ALA A 116 -1.64 -23.36 4.86
C ALA A 116 -0.43 -22.64 4.22
N VAL A 117 -0.38 -21.30 4.38
CA VAL A 117 0.75 -20.45 4.02
C VAL A 117 2.02 -20.80 4.81
N ALA A 118 1.94 -20.94 6.13
CA ALA A 118 3.11 -21.24 6.97
C ALA A 118 3.73 -22.61 6.64
N GLY A 119 2.89 -23.64 6.46
CA GLY A 119 3.33 -24.96 6.01
C GLY A 119 3.99 -24.89 4.63
N TRP A 120 3.30 -24.24 3.68
CA TRP A 120 3.79 -24.04 2.32
C TRP A 120 5.15 -23.30 2.30
N THR A 121 5.31 -22.25 3.12
CA THR A 121 6.55 -21.47 3.19
C THR A 121 7.70 -22.27 3.81
N ALA A 122 7.43 -23.12 4.80
CA ALA A 122 8.44 -24.01 5.37
C ALA A 122 8.94 -25.01 4.33
N GLU A 123 8.02 -25.70 3.65
CA GLU A 123 8.32 -26.62 2.56
C GLU A 123 9.09 -25.95 1.42
N TRP A 124 8.70 -24.71 1.05
CA TRP A 124 9.43 -23.91 0.08
C TRP A 124 10.88 -23.70 0.50
N ARG A 125 11.12 -23.19 1.72
CA ARG A 125 12.47 -22.86 2.19
C ARG A 125 13.40 -24.07 2.23
N GLU A 126 12.86 -25.23 2.59
CA GLU A 126 13.58 -26.50 2.56
C GLU A 126 13.89 -26.97 1.14
N ALA A 127 12.98 -26.76 0.18
CA ALA A 127 13.14 -27.21 -1.19
C ALA A 127 14.11 -26.33 -2.02
N VAL A 128 14.20 -25.02 -1.76
CA VAL A 128 15.02 -24.09 -2.58
C VAL A 128 16.45 -24.59 -2.85
N PRO A 129 17.25 -25.02 -1.85
CA PRO A 129 18.65 -25.42 -2.06
C PRO A 129 18.82 -26.66 -2.93
N ALA A 130 17.76 -27.46 -3.14
CA ALA A 130 17.80 -28.63 -4.01
C ALA A 130 17.63 -28.27 -5.51
N TYR A 131 17.13 -27.07 -5.82
CA TYR A 131 16.88 -26.62 -7.20
C TYR A 131 17.95 -25.67 -7.74
N PHE A 132 18.71 -25.00 -6.85
CA PHE A 132 19.65 -23.96 -7.26
C PHE A 132 20.95 -24.03 -6.44
N ASP A 133 22.08 -23.96 -7.14
CA ASP A 133 23.41 -23.94 -6.52
C ASP A 133 23.88 -22.53 -6.12
N ASN A 134 23.22 -21.48 -6.63
CA ASN A 134 23.57 -20.09 -6.33
C ASN A 134 23.09 -19.71 -4.91
N ALA A 135 24.03 -19.61 -3.97
CA ALA A 135 23.74 -19.29 -2.57
C ALA A 135 22.96 -17.97 -2.38
N ALA A 136 23.30 -16.92 -3.14
CA ALA A 136 22.61 -15.63 -3.04
C ALA A 136 21.17 -15.72 -3.57
N LEU A 137 20.93 -16.50 -4.63
CA LEU A 137 19.58 -16.80 -5.11
C LEU A 137 18.79 -17.56 -4.05
N CYS A 138 19.40 -18.58 -3.44
CA CYS A 138 18.76 -19.41 -2.43
C CYS A 138 18.32 -18.58 -1.22
N GLU A 139 19.23 -17.78 -0.66
CA GLU A 139 18.92 -16.86 0.45
C GLU A 139 17.75 -15.94 0.09
N ARG A 140 17.79 -15.36 -1.12
CA ARG A 140 16.75 -14.42 -1.54
C ARG A 140 15.39 -15.09 -1.72
N LEU A 141 15.32 -16.27 -2.33
CA LEU A 141 14.08 -17.02 -2.49
C LEU A 141 13.55 -17.52 -1.14
N GLN A 142 14.41 -17.81 -0.17
CA GLN A 142 13.99 -18.19 1.19
C GLN A 142 13.39 -17.02 1.98
N LEU A 143 13.94 -15.81 1.79
CA LEU A 143 13.44 -14.56 2.39
C LEU A 143 12.16 -14.06 1.70
N TYR A 144 12.09 -14.17 0.37
CA TYR A 144 10.97 -13.72 -0.45
C TYR A 144 10.42 -14.89 -1.30
N PRO A 145 9.56 -15.75 -0.74
CA PRO A 145 8.95 -16.86 -1.47
C PRO A 145 7.98 -16.40 -2.55
N ILE A 146 7.90 -17.14 -3.66
CA ILE A 146 6.89 -16.94 -4.71
C ILE A 146 5.67 -17.82 -4.38
N THR A 147 4.77 -17.31 -3.52
CA THR A 147 3.67 -18.12 -2.98
C THR A 147 2.51 -18.30 -3.97
N ILE A 148 2.20 -19.56 -4.30
CA ILE A 148 1.04 -19.95 -5.12
C ILE A 148 0.34 -21.13 -4.42
N LEU A 149 -0.54 -20.84 -3.44
CA LEU A 149 -1.12 -21.87 -2.54
C LEU A 149 -1.79 -23.07 -3.22
N PRO A 150 -2.48 -22.94 -4.38
CA PRO A 150 -3.03 -24.10 -5.07
C PRO A 150 -1.98 -25.05 -5.69
N ARG A 151 -0.69 -24.72 -5.60
CA ARG A 151 0.45 -25.46 -6.16
C ARG A 151 1.43 -25.78 -5.06
N SER A 152 2.09 -26.94 -5.14
CA SER A 152 3.17 -27.26 -4.21
C SER A 152 4.39 -26.35 -4.43
N PRO A 153 5.22 -26.10 -3.40
CA PRO A 153 6.46 -25.35 -3.58
C PRO A 153 7.38 -25.92 -4.66
N LYS A 154 7.46 -27.25 -4.77
CA LYS A 154 8.26 -27.94 -5.79
C LYS A 154 7.78 -27.64 -7.20
N GLU A 155 6.47 -27.70 -7.46
CA GLU A 155 5.92 -27.31 -8.78
C GLU A 155 6.26 -25.86 -9.13
N VAL A 156 6.23 -24.95 -8.15
CA VAL A 156 6.60 -23.54 -8.38
C VAL A 156 8.10 -23.40 -8.67
N LEU A 157 8.97 -24.13 -7.97
CA LEU A 157 10.41 -24.14 -8.22
C LEU A 157 10.75 -24.74 -9.59
N GLU A 158 10.08 -25.83 -10.00
CA GLU A 158 10.20 -26.40 -11.34
C GLU A 158 9.76 -25.42 -12.43
N ARG A 159 8.74 -24.60 -12.16
CA ARG A 159 8.41 -23.49 -13.07
C ARG A 159 9.54 -22.48 -13.08
N LEU A 160 10.11 -22.11 -11.94
CA LEU A 160 11.19 -21.12 -11.89
C LEU A 160 12.43 -21.54 -12.70
N THR A 161 12.80 -22.83 -12.72
CA THR A 161 13.94 -23.34 -13.52
C THR A 161 13.75 -23.23 -15.04
N GLY A 162 12.52 -23.02 -15.52
CA GLY A 162 12.23 -22.83 -16.95
C GLY A 162 12.47 -21.41 -17.48
N ILE A 163 12.64 -20.41 -16.60
CA ILE A 163 12.83 -19.01 -17.00
C ILE A 163 14.06 -18.76 -17.90
N PRO A 164 15.24 -19.39 -17.66
CA PRO A 164 16.40 -19.23 -18.53
C PRO A 164 16.13 -19.50 -20.02
N ALA A 165 15.20 -20.40 -20.35
CA ALA A 165 14.84 -20.72 -21.72
C ALA A 165 14.10 -19.57 -22.45
N LEU A 166 13.64 -18.55 -21.72
CA LEU A 166 12.91 -17.40 -22.26
C LEU A 166 13.81 -16.19 -22.55
N ILE A 167 15.10 -16.29 -22.25
CA ILE A 167 16.07 -15.24 -22.59
C ILE A 167 16.06 -15.02 -24.11
N GLY A 168 16.08 -13.75 -24.53
CA GLY A 168 16.08 -13.36 -25.95
C GLY A 168 14.69 -13.34 -26.61
N SER A 169 13.62 -13.69 -25.90
CA SER A 169 12.25 -13.74 -26.47
C SER A 169 11.51 -12.39 -26.52
N ASP A 170 12.19 -11.26 -26.27
CA ASP A 170 11.62 -9.91 -26.17
C ASP A 170 10.33 -9.83 -25.31
N LEU A 171 10.34 -10.50 -24.16
CA LEU A 171 9.20 -10.57 -23.24
C LEU A 171 9.34 -9.61 -22.08
N MET A 172 8.23 -9.01 -21.68
CA MET A 172 8.12 -8.33 -20.41
C MET A 172 8.02 -9.35 -19.26
N LEU A 173 8.41 -8.94 -18.05
CA LEU A 173 8.40 -9.80 -16.85
C LEU A 173 7.03 -10.42 -16.57
N HIS A 174 5.95 -9.70 -16.85
CA HIS A 174 4.59 -10.19 -16.65
C HIS A 174 4.19 -11.28 -17.67
N GLU A 175 4.76 -11.24 -18.87
CA GLU A 175 4.56 -12.26 -19.89
C GLU A 175 5.38 -13.51 -19.56
N VAL A 176 6.61 -13.34 -19.08
CA VAL A 176 7.43 -14.43 -18.49
C VAL A 176 6.68 -15.10 -17.35
N ALA A 177 6.16 -14.31 -16.40
CA ALA A 177 5.37 -14.82 -15.28
C ALA A 177 4.14 -15.60 -15.77
N SER A 178 3.40 -15.05 -16.73
CA SER A 178 2.21 -15.69 -17.29
C SER A 178 2.53 -17.00 -18.02
N ARG A 179 3.61 -17.04 -18.82
CA ARG A 179 4.02 -18.24 -19.56
C ARG A 179 4.52 -19.33 -18.62
N GLN A 180 5.22 -18.94 -17.56
CA GLN A 180 5.87 -19.90 -16.68
C GLN A 180 4.98 -20.37 -15.52
N PHE A 181 4.06 -19.53 -15.04
CA PHE A 181 3.25 -19.80 -13.86
C PHE A 181 1.75 -19.81 -14.16
N TRP A 182 1.30 -20.73 -15.01
CA TRP A 182 -0.14 -21.02 -15.24
C TRP A 182 -1.00 -19.79 -15.55
N GLY A 183 -0.48 -18.80 -16.30
CA GLY A 183 -1.22 -17.58 -16.64
C GLY A 183 -1.19 -16.49 -15.57
N LEU A 184 -0.46 -16.67 -14.47
CA LEU A 184 -0.40 -15.72 -13.37
C LEU A 184 0.63 -14.61 -13.66
N SER A 185 0.20 -13.55 -14.31
CA SER A 185 1.07 -12.47 -14.81
C SER A 185 1.74 -11.59 -13.74
N LYS A 186 1.37 -11.71 -12.46
CA LYS A 186 1.87 -10.85 -11.37
C LYS A 186 2.78 -11.55 -10.36
N VAL A 187 2.97 -12.87 -10.47
CA VAL A 187 3.67 -13.65 -9.42
C VAL A 187 5.15 -13.32 -9.29
N LEU A 188 5.77 -12.74 -10.32
CA LEU A 188 7.16 -12.29 -10.29
C LEU A 188 7.32 -10.81 -9.93
N ASN A 189 6.24 -10.10 -9.59
CA ASN A 189 6.33 -8.70 -9.18
C ASN A 189 7.17 -8.59 -7.90
N GLY A 190 8.26 -7.81 -7.95
CA GLY A 190 9.18 -7.65 -6.82
C GLY A 190 10.29 -8.70 -6.76
N HIS A 191 10.29 -9.69 -7.66
CA HIS A 191 11.32 -10.74 -7.73
C HIS A 191 12.40 -10.46 -8.80
N GLN A 192 12.50 -9.25 -9.34
CA GLN A 192 13.46 -8.91 -10.42
C GLN A 192 14.90 -9.31 -10.07
N GLU A 193 15.34 -9.05 -8.85
CA GLU A 193 16.70 -9.40 -8.42
C GLU A 193 16.88 -10.92 -8.27
N SER A 194 15.85 -11.66 -7.83
CA SER A 194 15.89 -13.14 -7.87
C SER A 194 16.01 -13.66 -9.30
N ILE A 195 15.32 -13.03 -10.25
CA ILE A 195 15.44 -13.38 -11.67
C ILE A 195 16.83 -13.04 -12.21
N ALA A 196 17.40 -11.89 -11.86
CA ALA A 196 18.76 -11.53 -12.25
C ALA A 196 19.79 -12.58 -11.75
N LEU A 197 19.70 -12.96 -10.48
CA LEU A 197 20.54 -13.99 -9.86
C LEU A 197 20.35 -15.37 -10.49
N LEU A 198 19.11 -15.75 -10.81
CA LEU A 198 18.79 -16.99 -11.51
C LEU A 198 19.44 -17.07 -12.89
N LEU A 199 19.52 -15.95 -13.59
CA LEU A 199 20.08 -15.88 -14.94
C LEU A 199 21.59 -15.57 -14.95
N GLY A 200 22.20 -15.32 -13.80
CA GLY A 200 23.60 -14.89 -13.69
C GLY A 200 23.86 -13.51 -14.33
N MET A 201 22.88 -12.61 -14.29
CA MET A 201 22.95 -11.28 -14.89
C MET A 201 22.98 -10.19 -13.81
N GLU A 202 23.58 -9.04 -14.12
CA GLU A 202 23.63 -7.88 -13.21
C GLU A 202 22.23 -7.33 -12.90
N SER A 203 21.32 -7.43 -13.87
CA SER A 203 19.93 -6.97 -13.73
C SER A 203 18.96 -7.90 -14.47
N CYS A 204 17.69 -7.86 -14.07
CA CYS A 204 16.64 -8.64 -14.73
C CYS A 204 16.51 -8.22 -16.20
N PRO A 205 16.71 -9.12 -17.17
CA PRO A 205 16.66 -8.76 -18.59
C PRO A 205 15.24 -8.53 -19.09
N PHE A 206 14.21 -8.97 -18.33
CA PHE A 206 12.82 -8.79 -18.70
C PHE A 206 12.29 -7.44 -18.19
N PRO A 207 11.92 -6.51 -19.08
CA PRO A 207 11.41 -5.21 -18.66
C PRO A 207 10.07 -5.34 -17.93
N ASN A 208 9.84 -4.41 -16.99
CA ASN A 208 8.51 -4.23 -16.41
C ASN A 208 7.55 -3.64 -17.45
N LYS A 209 6.23 -3.81 -17.24
CA LYS A 209 5.24 -3.11 -18.05
C LYS A 209 5.50 -1.58 -18.00
N PRO A 210 5.67 -0.91 -19.15
CA PRO A 210 5.95 0.52 -19.18
C PRO A 210 4.76 1.31 -18.63
N VAL A 211 5.05 2.46 -18.02
CA VAL A 211 4.00 3.41 -17.66
C VAL A 211 3.45 4.03 -18.93
N GLN A 212 2.15 3.87 -19.17
CA GLN A 212 1.51 4.52 -20.30
C GLN A 212 1.23 5.98 -19.94
N LEU A 213 1.72 6.89 -20.79
CA LEU A 213 1.51 8.32 -20.67
C LEU A 213 0.68 8.80 -21.85
N LEU A 214 -0.46 9.42 -21.58
CA LEU A 214 -1.22 10.15 -22.59
C LEU A 214 -0.83 11.62 -22.52
N VAL A 215 -0.46 12.19 -23.66
CA VAL A 215 0.15 13.53 -23.73
C VAL A 215 -0.52 14.34 -24.84
N ALA A 216 -0.97 15.54 -24.51
CA ALA A 216 -1.51 16.50 -25.45
C ALA A 216 -0.70 17.80 -25.39
N ALA A 217 -0.84 18.68 -26.39
CA ALA A 217 -0.18 19.98 -26.38
C ALA A 217 -1.16 21.08 -26.78
N ARG A 218 -1.12 22.18 -26.04
CA ARG A 218 -1.86 23.42 -26.30
C ARG A 218 -0.90 24.57 -26.60
N THR A 219 0.19 24.24 -27.26
CA THR A 219 1.28 25.16 -27.59
C THR A 219 2.18 24.54 -28.65
N ASN A 220 2.72 25.36 -29.54
CA ASN A 220 3.79 24.97 -30.46
C ASN A 220 5.19 25.25 -29.88
N ASN A 221 5.29 25.85 -28.68
CA ASN A 221 6.57 26.14 -28.06
C ASN A 221 7.25 24.84 -27.57
N PRO A 222 8.40 24.43 -28.14
CA PRO A 222 9.10 23.22 -27.76
C PRO A 222 9.53 23.19 -26.29
N ASP A 223 9.71 24.34 -25.65
CA ASP A 223 10.20 24.50 -24.27
C ASP A 223 9.08 24.83 -23.28
N ALA A 224 7.82 24.65 -23.71
CA ALA A 224 6.66 24.88 -22.88
C ALA A 224 6.69 24.08 -21.55
N PRO A 225 6.11 24.64 -20.47
CA PRO A 225 5.94 23.97 -19.20
C PRO A 225 5.03 22.74 -19.33
N ILE A 226 5.20 21.81 -18.40
CA ILE A 226 4.44 20.55 -18.34
C ILE A 226 3.37 20.66 -17.26
N LEU A 227 2.12 20.31 -17.59
CA LEU A 227 1.02 20.21 -16.64
C LEU A 227 0.52 18.77 -16.56
N PHE A 228 0.72 18.12 -15.42
CA PHE A 228 0.11 16.84 -15.08
C PHE A 228 -1.32 17.05 -14.60
N VAL A 229 -2.29 16.38 -15.22
CA VAL A 229 -3.73 16.50 -14.92
C VAL A 229 -4.24 15.17 -14.43
N GLU A 230 -4.77 15.11 -13.20
CA GLU A 230 -5.20 13.85 -12.58
C GLU A 230 -6.47 13.27 -13.21
N ASN A 231 -7.48 14.10 -13.44
CA ASN A 231 -8.76 13.63 -13.94
C ASN A 231 -8.79 13.50 -15.47
N ALA A 232 -9.33 12.38 -15.96
CA ALA A 232 -9.41 12.10 -17.39
C ALA A 232 -10.35 13.06 -18.14
N ALA A 233 -11.52 13.36 -17.58
CA ALA A 233 -12.49 14.27 -18.21
C ALA A 233 -11.94 15.71 -18.27
N THR A 234 -11.23 16.13 -17.23
CA THR A 234 -10.54 17.42 -17.21
C THR A 234 -9.40 17.47 -18.22
N PHE A 235 -8.58 16.42 -18.30
CA PHE A 235 -7.52 16.29 -19.30
C PHE A 235 -8.09 16.42 -20.73
N GLU A 236 -9.15 15.68 -21.06
CA GLU A 236 -9.82 15.74 -22.37
C GLU A 236 -10.38 17.13 -22.66
N SER A 237 -10.95 17.80 -21.65
CA SER A 237 -11.47 19.16 -21.79
C SER A 237 -10.37 20.18 -22.07
N MET A 238 -9.23 20.07 -21.39
CA MET A 238 -8.05 20.89 -21.65
C MET A 238 -7.44 20.61 -23.03
N ALA A 239 -7.28 19.33 -23.40
CA ALA A 239 -6.72 18.93 -24.68
C ALA A 239 -7.58 19.41 -25.86
N ALA A 240 -8.91 19.32 -25.73
CA ALA A 240 -9.86 19.84 -26.71
C ALA A 240 -9.94 21.38 -26.74
N GLY A 241 -9.29 22.08 -25.81
CA GLY A 241 -9.31 23.54 -25.73
C GLY A 241 -10.61 24.13 -25.16
N ARG A 242 -11.40 23.35 -24.39
CA ARG A 242 -12.57 23.88 -23.68
C ARG A 242 -12.19 24.68 -22.43
N LEU A 243 -10.96 24.54 -21.97
CA LEU A 243 -10.39 25.27 -20.84
C LEU A 243 -9.18 26.09 -21.31
N ASP A 244 -9.39 27.40 -21.51
CA ASP A 244 -8.37 28.31 -22.05
C ASP A 244 -7.12 28.43 -21.16
N MET A 245 -7.27 28.19 -19.86
CA MET A 245 -6.17 28.16 -18.90
C MET A 245 -5.08 27.11 -19.24
N ALA A 246 -5.39 26.12 -20.08
CA ALA A 246 -4.43 25.11 -20.54
C ALA A 246 -3.49 25.62 -21.65
N GLN A 247 -3.75 26.80 -22.24
CA GLN A 247 -2.93 27.35 -23.31
C GLN A 247 -1.49 27.59 -22.86
N GLY A 248 -0.54 27.27 -23.73
CA GLY A 248 0.89 27.40 -23.41
C GLY A 248 1.51 26.18 -22.73
N PHE A 249 0.75 25.12 -22.45
CA PHE A 249 1.24 23.91 -21.77
C PHE A 249 1.34 22.69 -22.70
N ILE A 250 2.24 21.78 -22.32
CA ILE A 250 2.16 20.37 -22.68
C ILE A 250 1.46 19.65 -21.53
N LEU A 251 0.37 18.96 -21.86
CA LEU A 251 -0.50 18.29 -20.90
C LEU A 251 -0.13 16.82 -20.80
N VAL A 252 -0.07 16.28 -19.58
CA VAL A 252 0.16 14.86 -19.33
C VAL A 252 -0.95 14.33 -18.43
N PHE A 253 -1.65 13.29 -18.86
CA PHE A 253 -2.65 12.64 -18.02
C PHE A 253 -1.96 11.84 -16.90
N ALA A 254 -2.22 12.25 -15.66
CA ALA A 254 -1.75 11.59 -14.45
C ALA A 254 -2.81 10.62 -13.92
N SER A 255 -2.81 9.38 -14.42
CA SER A 255 -3.72 8.33 -13.88
C SER A 255 -3.29 7.91 -12.47
N GLY A 256 -3.65 8.72 -11.46
CA GLY A 256 -3.26 8.56 -10.06
C GLY A 256 -1.73 8.50 -9.89
N TYR A 257 -1.26 7.63 -8.99
CA TYR A 257 0.16 7.42 -8.68
C TYR A 257 1.00 6.83 -9.82
N LYS A 258 0.43 6.52 -11.00
CA LYS A 258 1.23 5.95 -12.10
C LYS A 258 2.22 6.96 -12.67
N ALA A 259 1.84 8.24 -12.72
CA ALA A 259 2.68 9.31 -13.25
C ALA A 259 3.86 9.69 -12.34
N SER A 260 3.89 9.20 -11.10
CA SER A 260 4.99 9.43 -10.15
C SER A 260 6.01 8.28 -10.08
N ALA A 261 5.80 7.19 -10.83
CA ALA A 261 6.70 6.06 -10.80
C ALA A 261 8.11 6.44 -11.28
N ARG A 262 9.16 6.16 -10.48
CA ARG A 262 10.56 6.49 -10.81
C ARG A 262 11.02 6.02 -12.18
N ARG A 263 10.49 4.89 -12.66
CA ARG A 263 10.81 4.34 -13.98
C ARG A 263 10.31 5.21 -15.14
N LEU A 264 9.46 6.20 -14.90
CA LEU A 264 8.86 7.03 -15.95
C LEU A 264 9.90 7.69 -16.86
N ARG A 265 11.02 8.11 -16.28
CA ARG A 265 12.11 8.83 -16.95
C ARG A 265 13.22 7.90 -17.48
N GLN A 266 13.13 6.60 -17.19
CA GLN A 266 14.11 5.61 -17.66
C GLN A 266 13.83 5.19 -19.10
N ALA A 267 14.88 4.84 -19.86
CA ALA A 267 14.73 4.24 -21.18
C ALA A 267 13.86 2.97 -21.09
N GLY A 268 12.79 2.90 -21.90
CA GLY A 268 11.83 1.79 -21.88
C GLY A 268 10.89 1.75 -20.66
N GLY A 269 11.01 2.67 -19.71
CA GLY A 269 10.16 2.70 -18.52
C GLY A 269 8.79 3.36 -18.72
N SER A 270 8.61 4.07 -19.84
CA SER A 270 7.35 4.69 -20.25
C SER A 270 7.04 4.47 -21.74
N SER A 271 5.75 4.41 -22.05
CA SER A 271 5.21 4.42 -23.42
C SER A 271 4.36 5.67 -23.58
N VAL A 272 4.79 6.56 -24.48
CA VAL A 272 4.15 7.87 -24.70
C VAL A 272 3.18 7.78 -25.88
N TYR A 273 1.93 8.14 -25.62
CA TYR A 273 0.86 8.26 -26.59
C TYR A 273 0.53 9.74 -26.75
N LEU A 274 0.78 10.27 -27.94
CA LEU A 274 0.56 11.68 -28.25
C LEU A 274 -0.83 11.82 -28.84
N ALA A 275 -1.63 12.72 -28.28
CA ALA A 275 -2.90 13.11 -28.86
C ALA A 275 -2.64 13.76 -30.24
N PRO A 276 -3.48 13.48 -31.25
CA PRO A 276 -3.41 14.15 -32.54
C PRO A 276 -3.66 15.66 -32.38
N GLY A 277 -3.22 16.47 -33.35
CA GLY A 277 -3.19 17.92 -33.25
C GLY A 277 -1.77 18.48 -33.26
N VAL A 278 -1.40 19.31 -32.29
CA VAL A 278 -0.14 20.09 -32.35
C VAL A 278 1.11 19.20 -32.54
N PHE A 279 1.12 17.97 -32.03
CA PHE A 279 2.25 17.05 -32.22
C PHE A 279 2.38 16.48 -33.65
N GLU A 280 1.32 16.50 -34.45
CA GLU A 280 1.35 16.07 -35.85
C GLU A 280 2.05 17.12 -36.72
N ASP A 281 1.75 18.39 -36.45
CA ASP A 281 2.29 19.52 -37.21
C ASP A 281 3.66 19.99 -36.69
N GLU A 282 4.03 19.68 -35.43
CA GLU A 282 5.26 20.15 -34.79
C GLU A 282 6.20 19.02 -34.33
N PRO A 283 7.01 18.42 -35.24
CA PRO A 283 7.98 17.38 -34.89
C PRO A 283 9.05 17.84 -33.88
N ALA A 284 9.36 19.14 -33.85
CA ALA A 284 10.31 19.71 -32.89
C ALA A 284 9.78 19.61 -31.45
N LEU A 285 8.50 19.90 -31.24
CA LEU A 285 7.83 19.80 -29.95
C LEU A 285 7.85 18.35 -29.43
N ARG A 286 7.50 17.38 -30.30
CA ARG A 286 7.56 15.95 -29.97
C ARG A 286 8.95 15.52 -29.49
N ARG A 287 9.99 15.87 -30.25
CA ARG A 287 11.38 15.52 -29.89
C ARG A 287 11.81 16.18 -28.59
N SER A 288 11.42 17.44 -28.39
CA SER A 288 11.76 18.20 -27.19
C SER A 288 11.11 17.58 -25.94
N PHE A 289 9.82 17.20 -26.02
CA PHE A 289 9.12 16.51 -24.93
C PHE A 289 9.76 15.16 -24.58
N LEU A 290 10.03 14.31 -25.58
CA LEU A 290 10.64 12.99 -25.34
C LEU A 290 12.05 13.13 -24.73
N ARG A 291 12.84 14.10 -25.19
CA ARG A 291 14.14 14.40 -24.61
C ARG A 291 14.01 14.85 -23.15
N TRP A 292 13.07 15.74 -22.84
CA TRP A 292 12.80 16.16 -21.47
C TRP A 292 12.38 15.00 -20.56
N LEU A 293 11.54 14.09 -21.07
CA LEU A 293 11.06 12.97 -20.29
C LEU A 293 12.20 12.00 -19.93
N GLN A 294 13.16 11.79 -20.85
CA GLN A 294 14.21 10.77 -20.74
C GLN A 294 15.57 11.31 -20.25
N SER A 295 15.74 12.63 -20.11
CA SER A 295 17.01 13.26 -19.71
C SER A 295 16.81 14.15 -18.50
N ASP A 296 17.66 13.95 -17.48
CA ASP A 296 17.70 14.78 -16.28
C ASP A 296 18.39 16.14 -16.48
N ASP A 297 19.07 16.34 -17.61
CA ASP A 297 19.75 17.60 -17.94
C ASP A 297 18.80 18.67 -18.46
N VAL A 298 17.61 18.27 -18.92
CA VAL A 298 16.60 19.19 -19.46
C VAL A 298 15.59 19.51 -18.36
N VAL A 299 15.69 20.71 -17.81
CA VAL A 299 14.77 21.19 -16.77
C VAL A 299 13.63 21.98 -17.41
N ARG A 300 12.40 21.62 -17.05
CA ARG A 300 11.19 22.40 -17.37
C ARG A 300 10.38 22.66 -16.11
N PRO A 301 9.61 23.76 -16.05
CA PRO A 301 8.59 23.90 -15.03
C PRO A 301 7.59 22.74 -15.15
N VAL A 302 7.33 22.07 -14.03
CA VAL A 302 6.35 20.99 -13.92
C VAL A 302 5.28 21.42 -12.94
N TYR A 303 4.04 21.31 -13.36
CA TYR A 303 2.86 21.61 -12.57
C TYR A 303 1.97 20.37 -12.46
N PHE A 304 1.18 20.31 -11.41
CA PHE A 304 0.21 19.27 -11.17
C PHE A 304 -1.14 19.89 -10.80
N TRP A 305 -2.22 19.35 -11.36
CA TRP A 305 -3.58 19.71 -11.03
C TRP A 305 -4.45 18.45 -10.90
N GLY A 306 -4.97 18.22 -9.71
CA GLY A 306 -5.88 17.13 -9.38
C GLY A 306 -6.96 17.60 -8.43
N ASP A 307 -7.61 16.65 -7.76
CA ASP A 307 -8.64 16.95 -6.77
C ASP A 307 -8.04 17.73 -5.60
N LEU A 308 -8.84 18.63 -5.01
CA LEU A 308 -8.48 19.26 -3.75
C LEU A 308 -8.87 18.31 -2.60
N ASP A 309 -8.04 17.29 -2.40
CA ASP A 309 -8.13 16.31 -1.32
C ASP A 309 -6.75 15.79 -0.89
N PHE A 310 -6.70 14.88 0.08
CA PHE A 310 -5.41 14.34 0.56
C PHE A 310 -4.74 13.40 -0.45
N ALA A 311 -5.50 12.68 -1.28
CA ALA A 311 -4.95 11.81 -2.30
C ALA A 311 -4.26 12.60 -3.42
N GLY A 312 -4.88 13.68 -3.92
CA GLY A 312 -4.29 14.60 -4.90
C GLY A 312 -2.98 15.21 -4.37
N MET A 313 -2.97 15.67 -3.12
CA MET A 313 -1.74 16.15 -2.48
C MET A 313 -0.69 15.03 -2.31
N GLY A 314 -1.12 13.80 -2.05
CA GLY A 314 -0.26 12.61 -2.03
C GLY A 314 0.37 12.32 -3.40
N ILE A 315 -0.39 12.46 -4.49
CA ILE A 315 0.11 12.30 -5.86
C ILE A 315 1.15 13.39 -6.17
N LEU A 316 0.90 14.65 -5.80
CA LEU A 316 1.89 15.73 -5.95
C LEU A 316 3.19 15.40 -5.19
N ARG A 317 3.08 14.93 -3.95
CA ARG A 317 4.23 14.52 -3.14
C ARG A 317 5.05 13.44 -3.84
N GLU A 318 4.40 12.40 -4.34
CA GLU A 318 5.08 11.32 -5.06
C GLU A 318 5.63 11.78 -6.41
N LEU A 319 4.92 12.64 -7.14
CA LEU A 319 5.39 13.21 -8.41
C LEU A 319 6.71 13.95 -8.20
N ARG A 320 6.87 14.64 -7.07
CA ARG A 320 8.10 15.34 -6.69
C ARG A 320 9.30 14.43 -6.44
N VAL A 321 9.10 13.13 -6.22
CA VAL A 321 10.20 12.15 -6.18
C VAL A 321 10.85 12.01 -7.57
N THR A 322 10.06 12.10 -8.63
CA THR A 322 10.52 11.99 -10.03
C THR A 322 10.81 13.36 -10.66
N PHE A 323 10.09 14.40 -10.23
CA PHE A 323 10.23 15.78 -10.70
C PHE A 323 10.37 16.72 -9.50
N PRO A 324 11.58 16.89 -8.92
CA PRO A 324 11.79 17.62 -7.67
C PRO A 324 11.26 19.05 -7.62
N ASN A 325 11.10 19.69 -8.77
CA ASN A 325 10.59 21.06 -8.90
C ASN A 325 9.09 21.12 -9.22
N ALA A 326 8.36 20.01 -9.20
CA ALA A 326 6.93 19.98 -9.49
C ALA A 326 6.14 20.78 -8.44
N ARG A 327 5.19 21.61 -8.91
CA ARG A 327 4.37 22.49 -8.08
C ARG A 327 2.88 22.19 -8.26
N ALA A 328 2.09 22.41 -7.21
CA ALA A 328 0.66 22.56 -7.37
C ALA A 328 0.37 23.72 -8.32
N TRP A 329 -0.51 23.51 -9.29
CA TRP A 329 -0.85 24.51 -10.29
C TRP A 329 -1.86 25.50 -9.71
N GLU A 330 -1.38 26.62 -9.20
CA GLU A 330 -2.20 27.68 -8.55
C GLU A 330 -3.45 28.05 -9.37
N PRO A 331 -3.36 28.33 -10.70
CA PRO A 331 -4.56 28.67 -11.48
C PRO A 331 -5.67 27.61 -11.45
N GLY A 332 -5.32 26.33 -11.33
CA GLY A 332 -6.29 25.23 -11.22
C GLY A 332 -6.80 25.00 -9.80
N TYR A 333 -5.97 25.23 -8.79
CA TYR A 333 -6.34 25.00 -7.38
C TYR A 333 -7.03 26.19 -6.73
N ASP A 334 -6.74 27.44 -7.11
CA ASP A 334 -7.37 28.63 -6.54
C ASP A 334 -8.91 28.59 -6.63
N PRO A 335 -9.52 28.18 -7.76
CA PRO A 335 -10.98 28.06 -7.83
C PRO A 335 -11.54 26.92 -6.98
N LEU A 336 -10.83 25.78 -6.88
CA LEU A 336 -11.21 24.68 -5.99
C LEU A 336 -11.15 25.12 -4.52
N LEU A 337 -10.10 25.85 -4.15
CA LEU A 337 -9.94 26.43 -2.82
C LEU A 337 -11.05 27.42 -2.52
N SER A 338 -11.42 28.26 -3.48
CA SER A 338 -12.53 29.22 -3.33
C SER A 338 -13.86 28.50 -3.05
N ARG A 339 -14.13 27.39 -3.72
CA ARG A 339 -15.30 26.54 -3.45
C ARG A 339 -15.27 25.90 -2.07
N LEU A 340 -14.11 25.36 -1.67
CA LEU A 340 -13.92 24.82 -0.32
C LEU A 340 -14.24 25.88 0.76
N LEU A 341 -13.73 27.11 0.58
CA LEU A 341 -13.96 28.23 1.47
C LEU A 341 -15.43 28.71 1.48
N ALA A 342 -16.12 28.60 0.34
CA ALA A 342 -17.55 28.90 0.22
C ALA A 342 -18.46 27.80 0.79
N GLY A 343 -17.91 26.65 1.19
CA GLY A 343 -18.69 25.50 1.65
C GLY A 343 -19.25 24.62 0.51
N GLU A 344 -18.90 24.91 -0.75
CA GLU A 344 -19.25 24.14 -1.94
C GLU A 344 -18.31 22.92 -2.08
N SER A 345 -18.37 22.03 -1.09
CA SER A 345 -17.46 20.89 -0.92
C SER A 345 -18.21 19.68 -0.34
N HIS A 346 -17.59 18.51 -0.35
CA HIS A 346 -18.16 17.28 0.22
C HIS A 346 -17.27 16.69 1.32
N GLY A 347 -17.86 15.95 2.25
CA GLY A 347 -17.17 15.16 3.25
C GLY A 347 -16.47 13.94 2.63
N PRO A 348 -15.45 13.38 3.30
CA PRO A 348 -14.77 12.16 2.85
C PRO A 348 -15.72 10.96 2.69
N GLU A 349 -16.70 10.83 3.58
CA GLU A 349 -17.71 9.77 3.57
C GLU A 349 -18.68 9.88 2.39
N GLU A 350 -18.99 11.10 1.94
CA GLU A 350 -19.94 11.38 0.87
C GLU A 350 -19.41 10.90 -0.51
N ALA A 351 -18.07 10.82 -0.65
CA ALA A 351 -17.39 10.49 -1.90
C ALA A 351 -16.52 9.21 -1.84
N LYS A 352 -16.71 8.33 -0.83
CA LYS A 352 -15.86 7.13 -0.61
C LYS A 352 -14.36 7.45 -0.47
N LYS A 353 -14.03 8.63 0.06
CA LYS A 353 -12.66 9.13 0.32
C LYS A 353 -12.26 9.02 1.79
N SER A 354 -13.04 8.34 2.64
CA SER A 354 -12.78 8.20 4.09
C SER A 354 -11.47 7.46 4.45
N GLY A 355 -10.89 6.72 3.51
CA GLY A 355 -9.61 6.02 3.68
C GLY A 355 -8.37 6.84 3.35
N GLN A 356 -8.53 8.09 2.89
CA GLN A 356 -7.38 8.94 2.55
C GLN A 356 -6.65 9.39 3.81
N ALA A 357 -5.32 9.25 3.80
CA ALA A 357 -4.44 9.70 4.87
C ALA A 357 -3.82 11.05 4.50
N ASP A 358 -3.71 11.95 5.47
CA ASP A 358 -2.98 13.22 5.31
C ASP A 358 -1.52 12.92 4.90
N PRO A 359 -1.05 13.45 3.75
CA PRO A 359 0.30 13.19 3.26
C PRO A 359 1.39 13.92 4.06
N GLY A 360 1.05 14.73 5.06
CA GLY A 360 1.98 15.48 5.88
C GLY A 360 2.54 16.69 5.13
N VAL A 361 3.74 16.57 4.57
CA VAL A 361 4.37 17.63 3.76
C VAL A 361 4.65 17.09 2.37
N THR A 362 4.39 17.90 1.36
CA THR A 362 4.63 17.59 -0.06
C THR A 362 5.98 18.12 -0.54
N GLY A 363 6.50 19.17 0.10
CA GLY A 363 7.66 19.94 -0.34
C GLY A 363 7.32 21.01 -1.39
N CYS A 364 6.04 21.22 -1.71
CA CYS A 364 5.57 22.30 -2.56
C CYS A 364 5.01 23.42 -1.67
N GLY A 365 5.59 24.64 -1.74
CA GLY A 365 5.20 25.76 -0.88
C GLY A 365 3.70 26.06 -0.90
N TYR A 366 3.11 26.25 -2.09
CA TYR A 366 1.67 26.51 -2.19
C TYR A 366 0.80 25.37 -1.61
N ALA A 367 1.17 24.11 -1.83
CA ALA A 367 0.44 22.98 -1.26
C ALA A 367 0.58 22.91 0.27
N ASP A 368 1.80 23.11 0.80
CA ASP A 368 2.11 22.96 2.21
C ASP A 368 1.64 24.15 3.06
N GLU A 369 1.64 25.35 2.50
CA GLU A 369 1.33 26.61 3.19
C GLU A 369 -0.13 27.04 2.98
N THR A 370 -0.79 26.60 1.90
CA THR A 370 -2.16 27.04 1.55
C THR A 370 -3.15 25.89 1.46
N LEU A 371 -2.92 24.89 0.60
CA LEU A 371 -3.90 23.84 0.30
C LEU A 371 -4.10 22.86 1.48
N LEU A 372 -3.02 22.25 1.97
CA LEU A 372 -3.07 21.29 3.07
C LEU A 372 -3.61 21.89 4.38
N PRO A 373 -3.21 23.10 4.81
CA PRO A 373 -3.83 23.76 5.96
C PRO A 373 -5.33 23.95 5.81
N SER A 374 -5.80 24.28 4.59
CA SER A 374 -7.23 24.43 4.31
C SER A 374 -7.96 23.08 4.40
N LEU A 375 -7.43 22.03 3.77
CA LEU A 375 -7.97 20.66 3.86
C LEU A 375 -8.07 20.16 5.31
N ARG A 376 -7.03 20.38 6.12
CA ARG A 376 -7.02 20.02 7.55
C ARG A 376 -8.04 20.81 8.36
N ARG A 377 -8.18 22.10 8.08
CA ARG A 377 -9.10 22.98 8.80
C ARG A 377 -10.56 22.62 8.55
N PHE A 378 -10.92 22.37 7.29
CA PHE A 378 -12.32 22.14 6.91
C PHE A 378 -12.69 20.66 6.96
N GLY A 379 -11.74 19.74 6.74
CA GLY A 379 -12.01 18.31 6.68
C GLY A 379 -12.95 17.93 5.53
N ARG A 380 -12.98 18.75 4.46
CA ARG A 380 -13.84 18.59 3.27
C ARG A 380 -13.00 18.68 2.01
N PHE A 381 -13.51 18.11 0.93
CA PHE A 381 -12.83 17.95 -0.35
C PHE A 381 -13.62 18.57 -1.49
N VAL A 382 -12.92 18.87 -2.58
CA VAL A 382 -13.52 19.39 -3.82
C VAL A 382 -12.94 18.64 -5.00
N ASP A 383 -13.81 18.00 -5.79
CA ASP A 383 -13.43 17.29 -7.00
C ASP A 383 -13.05 18.25 -8.13
N GLN A 384 -12.08 17.87 -8.94
CA GLN A 384 -11.55 18.66 -10.04
C GLN A 384 -12.62 18.99 -11.10
N GLU A 385 -13.56 18.08 -11.36
CA GLU A 385 -14.65 18.25 -12.34
C GLU A 385 -15.72 19.25 -11.91
N SER A 386 -15.61 19.79 -10.69
CA SER A 386 -16.57 20.75 -10.20
C SER A 386 -16.45 22.11 -10.90
N LEU A 387 -15.34 22.38 -11.61
CA LEU A 387 -15.01 23.63 -12.29
C LEU A 387 -15.41 23.69 -13.77
#